data_AF-A0A3G6YJC9-F1
#
_entry.id   AF-A0A3G6YJC9-F1
#
_cell.length_a   1.000
_cell.length_b   1.000
_cell.length_c   1.000
_cell.angle_alpha   90.00
_cell.angle_beta   90.00
_cell.angle_gamma   90.00
#
_symmetry.space_group_name_H-M   'P 1'
#
loop_
_entity.id
_entity.type
_entity.pdbx_description
1 polymer ?
#
loop_
_entity_poly.entity_id
_entity_poly.type
_entity_poly.pdbx_seq_one_letter_code
_entity_poly.pdbx_strand_id
1 'polypeptide(L)'
;MLQGGAKGANEPSYVISSSYFDTDGYREHSGAEKVLNNAKLSWNLDDGSKINWVTNYVKIHADDPQGLTHDQWNANPKQQVPFLKAI
;
A
#
# COMPACT_ATOMS: atom_id res chain seq x y z
N MET A 1 -13.64 0.39 -4.86
CA MET A 1 -13.54 -1.06 -5.13
C MET A 1 -14.55 -1.44 -6.21
N LEU A 2 -14.15 -2.28 -7.17
CA LEU A 2 -14.96 -2.69 -8.31
C LEU A 2 -14.99 -4.23 -8.35
N GLN A 3 -16.17 -4.83 -8.49
CA GLN A 3 -16.33 -6.28 -8.57
C GLN A 3 -17.38 -6.67 -9.60
N GLY A 4 -17.21 -7.85 -10.19
CA GLY A 4 -18.17 -8.44 -11.13
C GLY A 4 -18.06 -9.96 -11.17
N GLY A 5 -19.20 -10.63 -11.32
CA GLY A 5 -19.27 -12.08 -11.54
C GLY A 5 -19.21 -12.44 -13.03
N ALA A 6 -18.87 -13.70 -13.32
CA ALA A 6 -18.93 -14.25 -14.67
C ALA A 6 -20.39 -14.60 -15.05
N LYS A 7 -20.77 -14.44 -16.32
CA LYS A 7 -22.09 -14.84 -16.84
C LYS A 7 -22.04 -16.12 -17.69
N GLY A 8 -20.85 -16.57 -18.09
CA GLY A 8 -20.64 -17.82 -18.81
C GLY A 8 -19.26 -18.44 -18.55
N ALA A 9 -19.04 -19.63 -19.13
CA ALA A 9 -17.72 -20.25 -19.15
C ALA A 9 -16.73 -19.40 -19.95
N ASN A 10 -15.46 -19.39 -19.54
CA ASN A 10 -14.39 -18.58 -20.15
C ASN A 10 -14.50 -17.05 -19.98
N GLU A 11 -15.49 -16.54 -19.23
CA GLU A 11 -15.52 -15.15 -18.76
C GLU A 11 -14.92 -15.02 -17.34
N PRO A 12 -14.11 -13.99 -17.06
CA PRO A 12 -13.58 -13.78 -15.71
C PRO A 12 -14.63 -13.16 -14.79
N SER A 13 -14.74 -13.71 -13.58
CA SER A 13 -15.09 -12.89 -12.43
C SER A 13 -13.89 -12.04 -12.01
N TYR A 14 -14.14 -10.86 -11.46
CA TYR A 14 -13.07 -9.93 -11.09
C TYR A 14 -13.36 -9.17 -9.81
N VAL A 15 -12.30 -8.86 -9.08
CA VAL A 15 -12.26 -7.89 -7.99
C VAL A 15 -11.04 -7.00 -8.20
N ILE A 16 -11.27 -5.69 -8.25
CA ILE A 16 -10.23 -4.68 -8.46
C ILE A 16 -10.36 -3.62 -7.36
N SER A 17 -9.25 -3.30 -6.72
CA SER A 17 -9.15 -2.23 -5.75
C SER A 17 -8.02 -1.28 -6.09
N SER A 18 -8.26 0.00 -5.86
CA SER A 18 -7.27 1.07 -5.95
C SER A 18 -7.47 1.96 -4.73
N SER A 19 -6.38 2.36 -4.08
CA SER A 19 -6.40 3.31 -2.98
C SER A 19 -5.18 4.22 -3.03
N TYR A 20 -5.40 5.47 -2.63
CA TYR A 20 -4.37 6.45 -2.37
C TYR A 20 -4.36 6.77 -0.87
N PHE A 21 -3.19 6.82 -0.27
CA PHE A 21 -2.97 7.19 1.13
C PHE A 21 -1.93 8.30 1.16
N ASP A 22 -2.19 9.30 1.99
CA ASP A 22 -1.40 10.53 2.12
C ASP A 22 -1.44 10.97 3.59
N THR A 23 -0.29 11.34 4.13
CA THR A 23 -0.16 11.79 5.52
C THR A 23 1.03 12.72 5.67
N ASP A 24 0.87 13.77 6.46
CA ASP A 24 1.98 14.63 6.90
C ASP A 24 2.87 13.94 7.95
N GLY A 25 2.40 12.82 8.53
CA GLY A 25 3.11 12.08 9.58
C GLY A 25 2.98 12.71 10.97
N TYR A 26 3.28 11.93 12.02
CA TYR A 26 3.22 12.39 13.41
C TYR A 26 4.48 13.16 13.83
N ARG A 27 5.64 12.76 13.30
CA ARG A 27 6.94 13.37 13.56
C ARG A 27 7.36 14.26 12.39
N GLU A 28 8.29 15.16 12.64
CA GLU A 28 9.05 15.81 11.56
C GLU A 28 9.66 14.73 10.65
N HIS A 29 9.68 14.99 9.32
CA HIS A 29 10.22 14.07 8.31
C HIS A 29 9.62 12.66 8.39
N SER A 30 8.29 12.56 8.56
CA SER A 30 7.55 11.29 8.58
C SER A 30 6.33 11.26 7.66
N GLY A 31 6.28 12.18 6.70
CA GLY A 31 5.25 12.21 5.67
C GLY A 31 5.34 11.00 4.76
N ALA A 32 4.21 10.56 4.21
CA ALA A 32 4.18 9.42 3.31
C ALA A 32 3.00 9.46 2.32
N GLU A 33 3.30 9.11 1.07
CA GLU A 33 2.35 8.91 -0.01
C GLU A 33 2.40 7.44 -0.46
N LYS A 34 1.23 6.83 -0.67
CA LYS A 34 1.11 5.45 -1.14
C LYS A 34 -0.02 5.29 -2.15
N VAL A 35 0.33 4.79 -3.32
CA VAL A 35 -0.61 4.24 -4.31
C VAL A 35 -0.59 2.72 -4.20
N LEU A 36 -1.76 2.11 -4.05
CA LEU A 36 -1.93 0.66 -3.99
C LEU A 36 -3.03 0.24 -4.98
N ASN A 37 -2.68 -0.61 -5.95
CA ASN A 37 -3.63 -1.24 -6.86
C ASN A 37 -3.54 -2.76 -6.75
N ASN A 38 -4.67 -3.43 -6.61
CA ASN A 38 -4.74 -4.89 -6.61
C ASN A 38 -5.86 -5.33 -7.55
N ALA A 39 -5.62 -6.39 -8.31
CA ALA A 39 -6.66 -7.03 -9.10
C ALA A 39 -6.55 -8.55 -9.01
N LYS A 40 -7.70 -9.21 -8.89
CA LYS A 40 -7.85 -10.64 -9.05
C LYS A 40 -8.89 -10.91 -10.12
N LEU A 41 -8.54 -11.74 -11.08
CA LEU A 41 -9.42 -12.27 -12.11
C LEU A 41 -9.50 -13.79 -11.96
N SER A 42 -10.67 -14.38 -12.22
CA SER A 42 -10.89 -15.81 -12.07
C SER A 42 -11.81 -16.36 -13.13
N TRP A 43 -11.31 -17.32 -13.91
CA TRP A 43 -12.04 -18.03 -14.98
C TRP A 43 -12.31 -19.47 -14.54
N ASN A 44 -13.54 -19.92 -14.74
CA ASN A 44 -13.87 -21.34 -14.70
C ASN A 44 -13.86 -21.86 -16.15
N LEU A 45 -13.16 -22.96 -16.38
CA LEU A 45 -13.02 -23.59 -17.70
C LEU A 45 -14.02 -24.74 -17.84
N ASP A 46 -14.26 -25.15 -19.09
CA ASP A 46 -15.27 -26.15 -19.42
C ASP A 46 -14.95 -27.56 -18.88
N ASP A 47 -13.67 -27.85 -18.64
CA ASP A 47 -13.19 -29.10 -18.03
C ASP A 47 -13.30 -29.11 -16.49
N GLY A 48 -13.89 -28.07 -15.90
CA GLY A 48 -14.04 -27.89 -14.47
C GLY A 48 -12.80 -27.31 -13.78
N SER A 49 -11.71 -27.05 -14.50
CA SER A 49 -10.53 -26.39 -13.95
C SER A 49 -10.73 -24.87 -13.78
N LYS A 50 -9.84 -24.22 -13.02
CA LYS A 50 -9.95 -22.80 -12.67
C LYS A 50 -8.61 -22.07 -12.80
N ILE A 51 -8.61 -20.97 -13.53
CA ILE A 51 -7.46 -20.07 -13.63
C ILE A 51 -7.71 -18.87 -12.73
N ASN A 52 -6.71 -18.51 -11.90
CA ASN A 52 -6.71 -17.26 -11.14
C ASN A 52 -5.52 -16.43 -11.58
N TRP A 53 -5.77 -15.18 -11.96
CA TRP A 53 -4.72 -14.21 -12.21
C TRP A 53 -4.76 -13.13 -11.14
N VAL A 54 -3.62 -12.87 -10.51
CA VAL A 54 -3.49 -11.89 -9.43
C VAL A 54 -2.38 -10.91 -9.79
N THR A 55 -2.70 -9.63 -9.72
CA THR A 55 -1.74 -8.54 -9.92
C THR A 55 -1.77 -7.59 -8.73
N ASN A 56 -0.58 -7.12 -8.35
CA ASN A 56 -0.41 -6.17 -7.25
C ASN A 56 0.58 -5.10 -7.71
N TYR A 57 0.25 -3.83 -7.47
CA TYR A 57 1.11 -2.69 -7.73
C TYR A 57 1.14 -1.79 -6.50
N VAL A 58 2.35 -1.45 -6.08
CA VAL A 58 2.61 -0.58 -4.94
C VAL A 58 3.62 0.47 -5.36
N LYS A 59 3.29 1.73 -5.14
CA LYS A 59 4.23 2.86 -5.22
C LYS A 59 4.15 3.61 -3.92
N ILE A 60 5.27 3.72 -3.22
CA ILE A 60 5.37 4.40 -1.94
C ILE A 60 6.52 5.40 -2.02
N HIS A 61 6.25 6.61 -1.56
CA HIS A 61 7.26 7.58 -1.18
C HIS A 61 7.03 7.91 0.29
N ALA A 62 8.03 7.75 1.14
CA ALA A 62 7.90 7.98 2.57
C ALA A 62 9.20 8.51 3.12
N ASP A 63 9.10 9.54 3.95
CA ASP A 63 10.21 10.05 4.73
C ASP A 63 10.46 9.14 5.94
N ASP A 64 11.74 8.91 6.28
CA ASP A 64 12.13 8.13 7.46
C ASP A 64 12.67 9.07 8.56
N PRO A 65 11.91 9.30 9.64
CA PRO A 65 12.34 10.21 10.69
C PRO A 65 13.44 9.60 11.58
N GLN A 66 13.74 8.30 11.45
CA GLN A 66 14.69 7.49 12.21
C GLN A 66 14.44 7.40 13.74
N GLY A 67 15.27 6.62 14.45
CA GLY A 67 15.16 6.42 15.90
C GLY A 67 15.63 7.63 16.73
N LEU A 68 15.16 7.71 17.98
CA LEU A 68 15.62 8.67 18.99
C LEU A 68 16.23 7.91 20.17
N THR A 69 17.23 8.50 20.84
CA THR A 69 17.67 8.04 22.16
C THR A 69 16.60 8.34 23.21
N HIS A 70 16.72 7.75 24.40
CA HIS A 70 15.78 7.97 25.48
C HIS A 70 15.67 9.46 25.87
N ASP A 71 16.81 10.14 26.02
CA ASP A 71 16.85 11.57 26.38
C ASP A 71 16.23 12.44 25.29
N GLN A 72 16.46 12.12 24.02
CA GLN A 72 15.85 12.84 22.88
C GLN A 72 14.33 12.68 22.88
N TRP A 73 13.83 11.46 23.08
CA TRP A 73 12.39 11.20 23.14
C TRP A 73 11.71 11.95 24.29
N ASN A 74 12.32 11.94 25.49
CA ASN A 74 11.82 12.67 26.66
C ASN A 74 11.76 14.19 26.40
N ALA A 75 12.75 14.73 25.68
CA ALA A 75 12.80 16.14 25.35
C ALA A 75 11.76 16.55 24.29
N ASN A 76 11.64 15.78 23.21
CA ASN A 76 10.63 15.99 22.18
C ASN A 76 10.38 14.69 21.39
N PRO A 77 9.23 14.02 21.57
CA PRO A 77 8.94 12.76 20.87
C PRO A 77 8.53 12.95 19.40
N LYS A 78 8.28 14.19 18.94
CA LYS A 78 7.86 14.51 17.56
C LYS A 78 9.02 14.91 16.64
N GLN A 79 10.23 15.08 17.17
CA GLN A 79 11.38 15.44 16.34
C GLN A 79 11.83 14.29 15.44
N GLN A 80 12.47 14.62 14.31
CA GLN A 80 13.29 13.66 13.58
C GLN A 80 14.66 13.48 14.25
N VAL A 81 15.43 12.47 13.85
CA VAL A 81 16.76 12.29 14.38
C VAL A 81 17.63 13.54 14.09
N PRO A 82 18.33 14.11 15.09
CA PRO A 82 19.02 15.39 14.91
C PRO A 82 20.09 15.39 13.81
N PHE A 83 20.79 14.28 13.58
CA PHE A 83 21.87 14.26 12.59
C PHE A 83 21.37 14.32 11.14
N LEU A 84 20.10 13.93 10.87
CA LEU A 84 19.50 14.07 9.55
C LEU A 84 19.15 15.52 9.21
N LYS A 85 18.92 16.39 10.21
CA LYS A 85 18.69 17.83 9.98
C LYS A 85 19.94 18.60 9.55
N ALA A 86 21.14 18.03 9.72
CA ALA A 86 22.41 18.70 9.49
C ALA A 86 22.99 18.49 8.08
N ILE A 87 22.27 17.75 7.23
CA ILE A 87 22.60 17.45 5.82
C ILE A 87 21.60 18.19 4.94
#